data_AF-A0A1H7ISL5-F1
#
_entry.id   AF-A0A1H7ISL5-F1
#
_cell.length_a   1.000
_cell.length_b   1.000
_cell.length_c   1.000
_cell.angle_alpha   90.00
_cell.angle_beta   90.00
_cell.angle_gamma   90.00
#
_symmetry.space_group_name_H-M   'P 1'
#
loop_
_entity.id
_entity.type
_entity.pdbx_description
1 polymer ?
#
loop_
_entity_poly.entity_id
_entity_poly.type
_entity_poly.pdbx_seq_one_letter_code
_entity_poly.pdbx_strand_id
1 'polypeptide(L)'
;MINILVVDDQKHIRDGLQAMLHQFPLELNNIYSAASGMEALILLRQHNVHIVITDIRMPDMDGLALMAKTKEERIEVEYLIISGYSDFTYAQKAIELGAKGYLLKPLKREDLQTSLEHVWQEIQTRQTLTHNMQHVSRLARETDRKELRMFMQGALNDEAWILQIQEQNPSLWHHYRLCLLREKCWINQPGSSSVHSMEAVAYDVFGRQGCVCLQHSPYLILAVDAAIDPDALPAALKEGMIDAITVMTDPQQGLKTLPGSYTQVHELFHHSYLFPDQYIILPAAIEHMEQQWQLPYEELYELFQSVGTDDSGKIAQGVSAIFHKNVLQRYHIRYTQQLCGATVQMMEEYERVIRPYMGEEALDLESLRNLFDYPGMRDYIQALQQQLLRLNQFYFEYKHSYRNSQDLNEAIRFIHESYHKPLDLAMVSNHVSLNYAYFSNLFKKNIGKGFAEYLRDVRMDKARRLLAETDHKIVEVAAMVGYENYKSFTRAFRLAMHIQPTEYRQMMRQKGEREVQYHSTHL
;
A
#
# COMPACT_ATOMS: atom_id res chain seq x y z
N MET A 1 -17.83 -36.53 -20.85
CA MET A 1 -17.46 -37.46 -21.94
C MET A 1 -16.83 -38.72 -21.37
N ILE A 2 -17.17 -39.89 -21.90
CA ILE A 2 -16.78 -41.22 -21.38
C ILE A 2 -15.64 -41.84 -22.20
N ASN A 3 -14.71 -42.52 -21.51
CA ASN A 3 -13.66 -43.34 -22.13
C ASN A 3 -13.92 -44.80 -21.77
N ILE A 4 -14.01 -45.66 -22.79
CA ILE A 4 -14.31 -47.09 -22.63
C ILE A 4 -13.16 -47.93 -23.19
N LEU A 5 -12.79 -49.01 -22.51
CA LEU A 5 -11.84 -50.00 -23.02
C LEU A 5 -12.57 -51.33 -23.26
N VAL A 6 -12.49 -51.85 -24.48
CA VAL A 6 -13.03 -53.16 -24.86
C VAL A 6 -11.91 -54.20 -24.89
N VAL A 7 -12.06 -55.29 -24.15
CA VAL A 7 -11.04 -56.34 -24.02
C VAL A 7 -11.66 -57.69 -24.36
N ASP A 8 -11.18 -58.31 -25.42
CA ASP A 8 -11.62 -59.63 -25.87
C ASP A 8 -10.51 -60.20 -26.77
N ASP A 9 -10.22 -61.50 -26.74
CA ASP A 9 -9.16 -62.09 -27.55
C ASP A 9 -9.54 -62.16 -29.05
N GLN A 10 -10.84 -62.17 -29.35
CA GLN A 10 -11.37 -62.26 -30.70
C GLN A 10 -11.61 -60.88 -31.31
N LYS A 11 -10.85 -60.57 -32.37
CA LYS A 11 -10.93 -59.28 -33.07
C LYS A 11 -12.35 -58.92 -33.52
N HIS A 12 -13.10 -59.86 -34.08
CA HIS A 12 -14.45 -59.60 -34.56
C HIS A 12 -15.44 -59.26 -33.44
N ILE A 13 -15.23 -59.76 -32.21
CA ILE A 13 -16.04 -59.39 -31.05
C ILE A 13 -15.71 -57.96 -30.61
N ARG A 14 -14.42 -57.60 -30.56
CA ARG A 14 -13.99 -56.22 -30.26
C ARG A 14 -14.56 -55.23 -31.27
N ASP A 15 -14.41 -55.51 -32.57
CA ASP A 15 -14.91 -54.66 -33.66
C ASP A 15 -16.44 -54.51 -33.57
N GLY A 16 -17.15 -55.60 -33.27
CA GLY A 16 -18.60 -55.61 -33.07
C GLY A 16 -19.06 -54.78 -31.86
N LEU A 17 -18.40 -54.94 -30.71
CA LEU A 17 -18.68 -54.17 -29.51
C LEU A 17 -18.41 -52.67 -29.72
N GLN A 18 -17.28 -52.33 -30.36
CA GLN A 18 -16.98 -50.94 -30.71
C GLN A 18 -18.04 -50.35 -31.64
N ALA A 19 -18.47 -51.08 -32.67
CA ALA A 19 -19.54 -50.64 -33.56
C ALA A 19 -20.87 -50.43 -32.84
N MET A 20 -21.20 -51.27 -31.84
CA MET A 20 -22.38 -51.09 -31.00
C MET A 20 -22.27 -49.83 -30.12
N LEU A 21 -21.13 -49.64 -29.46
CA LEU A 21 -20.87 -48.49 -28.59
C LEU A 21 -21.02 -47.16 -29.34
N HIS A 22 -20.50 -47.06 -30.58
CA HIS A 22 -20.64 -45.87 -31.41
C HIS A 22 -22.08 -45.49 -31.77
N GLN A 23 -23.02 -46.44 -31.66
CA GLN A 23 -24.43 -46.19 -31.95
C GLN A 23 -25.26 -45.92 -30.69
N PHE A 24 -24.66 -45.94 -29.50
CA PHE A 24 -25.35 -45.60 -28.27
C PHE A 24 -25.43 -44.09 -28.07
N PRO A 25 -26.49 -43.57 -27.42
CA PRO A 25 -26.65 -42.15 -27.11
C PRO A 25 -25.75 -41.73 -25.93
N LEU A 26 -24.45 -42.00 -26.02
CA LEU A 26 -23.44 -41.71 -25.00
C LEU A 26 -22.44 -40.67 -25.53
N GLU A 27 -22.03 -39.71 -24.70
CA GLU A 27 -20.98 -38.75 -25.05
C GLU A 27 -19.59 -39.39 -24.98
N LEU A 28 -19.26 -40.23 -25.96
CA LEU A 28 -17.98 -40.94 -26.06
C LEU A 28 -16.84 -39.97 -26.41
N ASN A 29 -15.76 -40.03 -25.63
CA ASN A 29 -14.50 -39.37 -25.96
C ASN A 29 -13.57 -40.32 -26.71
N ASN A 30 -13.23 -41.46 -26.11
CA ASN A 30 -12.40 -42.48 -26.74
C ASN A 30 -12.89 -43.90 -26.45
N ILE A 31 -12.77 -44.78 -27.45
CA ILE A 31 -12.94 -46.22 -27.28
C ILE A 31 -11.60 -46.88 -27.58
N TYR A 32 -11.04 -47.54 -26.58
CA TYR A 32 -9.82 -48.32 -26.69
C TYR A 32 -10.15 -49.79 -26.91
N SER A 33 -9.23 -50.55 -27.48
CA SER A 33 -9.32 -52.00 -27.56
C SER A 33 -8.03 -52.68 -27.15
N ALA A 34 -8.14 -53.82 -26.48
CA ALA A 34 -7.03 -54.71 -26.17
C ALA A 34 -7.39 -56.16 -26.51
N ALA A 35 -6.43 -56.92 -27.02
CA ALA A 35 -6.58 -58.33 -27.35
C ALA A 35 -6.26 -59.28 -26.19
N SER A 36 -5.75 -58.77 -25.07
CA SER A 36 -5.42 -59.56 -23.87
C SER A 36 -5.56 -58.70 -22.61
N GLY A 37 -5.68 -59.34 -21.44
CA GLY A 37 -5.66 -58.64 -20.16
C GLY A 37 -4.35 -57.86 -19.92
N MET A 38 -3.22 -58.35 -20.43
CA MET A 38 -1.93 -57.67 -20.27
C MET A 38 -1.86 -56.37 -21.08
N GLU A 39 -2.35 -56.39 -22.32
CA GLU A 39 -2.46 -55.18 -23.15
C GLU A 39 -3.45 -54.18 -22.54
N ALA A 40 -4.58 -54.67 -22.02
CA ALA A 40 -5.55 -53.84 -21.32
C ALA A 40 -4.94 -53.13 -20.11
N LEU A 41 -4.16 -53.83 -19.30
CA LEU A 41 -3.48 -53.24 -18.14
C LEU A 41 -2.50 -52.13 -18.55
N ILE A 42 -1.79 -52.28 -19.66
CA ILE A 42 -0.90 -51.24 -20.20
C ILE A 42 -1.71 -49.99 -20.56
N LEU A 43 -2.83 -50.15 -21.26
CA LEU A 43 -3.69 -49.02 -21.64
C LEU A 43 -4.30 -48.33 -20.42
N LEU A 44 -4.71 -49.08 -19.39
CA LEU A 44 -5.25 -48.53 -18.15
C LEU A 44 -4.24 -47.72 -17.33
N ARG A 45 -2.94 -48.00 -17.48
CA ARG A 45 -1.87 -47.19 -16.87
C ARG A 45 -1.59 -45.90 -17.64
N GLN A 46 -1.87 -45.88 -18.94
CA GLN A 46 -1.54 -44.77 -19.83
C GLN A 46 -2.71 -43.81 -20.06
N HIS A 47 -3.94 -44.31 -19.93
CA HIS A 47 -5.15 -43.57 -20.27
C HIS A 47 -6.16 -43.61 -19.13
N ASN A 48 -6.87 -42.49 -18.95
CA ASN A 48 -7.97 -42.41 -18.00
C ASN A 48 -9.23 -43.09 -18.58
N VAL A 49 -9.38 -44.39 -18.34
CA VAL A 49 -10.54 -45.18 -18.76
C VAL A 49 -11.55 -45.25 -17.62
N HIS A 50 -12.83 -45.01 -17.94
CA HIS A 50 -13.89 -45.01 -16.94
C HIS A 50 -14.53 -46.40 -16.79
N ILE A 51 -14.73 -47.10 -17.93
CA ILE A 51 -15.36 -48.41 -17.96
C ILE A 51 -14.52 -49.37 -18.81
N VAL A 52 -14.25 -50.56 -18.27
CA VAL A 52 -13.69 -51.69 -19.00
C VAL A 52 -14.80 -52.69 -19.28
N ILE A 53 -14.97 -53.05 -20.54
CA ILE A 53 -15.83 -54.15 -20.98
C ILE A 53 -14.90 -55.30 -21.35
N THR A 54 -14.92 -56.41 -20.61
CA THR A 54 -13.95 -57.51 -20.80
C THR A 54 -14.62 -58.87 -20.90
N ASP A 55 -14.08 -59.75 -21.74
CA ASP A 55 -14.30 -61.19 -21.60
C ASP A 55 -13.65 -61.69 -20.31
N ILE A 56 -14.19 -62.77 -19.74
CA ILE A 56 -13.57 -63.49 -18.62
C ILE A 56 -12.39 -64.29 -19.13
N ARG A 57 -12.56 -65.06 -20.21
CA ARG A 57 -11.56 -66.06 -20.64
C ARG A 57 -10.76 -65.51 -21.80
N MET A 58 -9.50 -65.19 -21.54
CA MET A 58 -8.55 -64.72 -22.55
C MET A 58 -7.17 -65.34 -22.29
N PRO A 59 -6.30 -65.45 -23.32
CA PRO A 59 -4.92 -65.90 -23.16
C PRO A 59 -4.12 -65.02 -22.19
N ASP A 60 -3.11 -65.61 -21.55
CA ASP A 60 -2.15 -65.00 -20.62
C ASP A 60 -2.76 -64.43 -19.33
N MET A 61 -3.61 -63.41 -19.45
CA MET A 61 -4.30 -62.76 -18.35
C MET A 61 -5.80 -62.69 -18.65
N ASP A 62 -6.56 -63.39 -17.82
CA ASP A 62 -8.02 -63.46 -17.88
C ASP A 62 -8.65 -62.16 -17.30
N GLY A 63 -9.93 -61.92 -17.59
CA GLY A 63 -10.60 -60.67 -17.19
C GLY A 63 -10.71 -60.48 -15.67
N LEU A 64 -10.78 -61.58 -14.90
CA LEU A 64 -10.83 -61.51 -13.43
C LEU A 64 -9.46 -61.22 -12.84
N ALA A 65 -8.40 -61.77 -13.44
CA ALA A 65 -7.01 -61.46 -13.09
C ALA A 65 -6.68 -60.00 -13.39
N LEU A 66 -7.17 -59.46 -14.51
CA LEU A 66 -7.07 -58.03 -14.85
C LEU A 66 -7.71 -57.16 -13.75
N MET A 67 -8.96 -57.45 -13.37
CA MET A 67 -9.66 -56.74 -12.29
C MET A 67 -8.89 -56.76 -10.97
N ALA A 68 -8.39 -57.94 -10.58
CA ALA A 68 -7.60 -58.09 -9.36
C ALA A 68 -6.32 -57.23 -9.41
N LYS A 69 -5.65 -57.19 -10.57
CA LYS A 69 -4.42 -56.42 -10.75
C LYS A 69 -4.65 -54.91 -10.72
N THR A 70 -5.71 -54.42 -11.35
CA THR A 70 -6.05 -52.99 -11.28
C THR A 70 -6.43 -52.55 -9.88
N LYS A 71 -7.06 -53.44 -9.09
CA LYS A 71 -7.38 -53.17 -7.68
C LYS A 71 -6.12 -53.10 -6.81
N GLU A 72 -5.16 -53.99 -7.04
CA GLU A 72 -3.84 -53.96 -6.39
C GLU A 72 -3.08 -52.66 -6.69
N GLU A 73 -3.10 -52.22 -7.96
CA GLU A 73 -2.42 -51.00 -8.42
C GLU A 73 -3.21 -49.71 -8.14
N ARG A 74 -4.37 -49.80 -7.49
CA ARG A 74 -5.26 -48.66 -7.18
C ARG A 74 -5.66 -47.84 -8.42
N ILE A 75 -5.85 -48.52 -9.56
CA ILE A 75 -6.36 -47.90 -10.77
C ILE A 75 -7.89 -47.80 -10.63
N GLU A 76 -8.42 -46.58 -10.62
CA GLU A 76 -9.87 -46.32 -10.52
C GLU A 76 -10.55 -46.55 -11.88
N VAL A 77 -11.27 -47.67 -12.01
CA VAL A 77 -12.03 -48.03 -13.20
C VAL A 77 -13.16 -48.99 -12.85
N GLU A 78 -14.29 -48.91 -13.56
CA GLU A 78 -15.43 -49.80 -13.37
C GLU A 78 -15.45 -50.92 -14.44
N TYR A 79 -15.92 -52.11 -14.07
CA TYR A 79 -15.90 -53.28 -14.95
C TYR A 79 -17.30 -53.77 -15.31
N LEU A 80 -17.50 -54.04 -16.61
CA LEU A 80 -18.59 -54.83 -17.16
C LEU A 80 -18.02 -56.12 -17.76
N ILE A 81 -18.46 -57.25 -17.24
CA ILE A 81 -18.02 -58.57 -17.68
C ILE A 81 -18.95 -59.09 -18.77
N ILE A 82 -18.39 -59.64 -19.85
CA ILE A 82 -19.13 -60.36 -20.88
C ILE A 82 -18.65 -61.82 -20.90
N SER A 83 -19.54 -62.80 -20.86
CA SER A 83 -19.17 -64.22 -20.86
C SER A 83 -20.05 -65.07 -21.77
N GLY A 84 -19.44 -66.02 -22.49
CA GLY A 84 -20.17 -67.03 -23.26
C GLY A 84 -20.71 -68.20 -22.42
N TYR A 85 -20.32 -68.31 -21.15
CA TYR A 85 -20.74 -69.38 -20.26
C TYR A 85 -21.58 -68.83 -19.10
N SER A 86 -22.71 -69.48 -18.82
CA SER A 86 -23.51 -69.28 -17.60
C SER A 86 -22.87 -69.98 -16.40
N ASP A 87 -21.57 -69.82 -16.22
CA ASP A 87 -20.85 -70.41 -15.08
C ASP A 87 -21.02 -69.50 -13.86
N PHE A 88 -21.76 -70.01 -12.88
CA PHE A 88 -22.06 -69.32 -11.64
C PHE A 88 -20.79 -68.94 -10.85
N THR A 89 -19.72 -69.74 -10.96
CA THR A 89 -18.48 -69.51 -10.20
C THR A 89 -17.74 -68.26 -10.66
N TYR A 90 -17.71 -68.01 -11.98
CA TYR A 90 -17.08 -66.81 -12.53
C TYR A 90 -17.90 -65.56 -12.23
N ALA A 91 -19.22 -65.64 -12.31
CA ALA A 91 -20.11 -64.52 -11.97
C ALA A 91 -19.96 -64.13 -10.49
N GLN A 92 -19.92 -65.11 -9.58
CA GLN A 92 -19.68 -64.86 -8.16
C GLN A 92 -18.36 -64.13 -7.92
N LYS A 93 -17.27 -64.60 -8.54
CA LYS A 93 -15.95 -64.00 -8.37
C LYS A 93 -15.85 -62.59 -8.97
N ALA A 94 -16.53 -62.32 -10.08
CA ALA A 94 -16.63 -60.98 -10.65
C ALA A 94 -17.30 -59.99 -9.68
N ILE A 95 -18.38 -60.41 -9.03
CA ILE A 95 -19.11 -59.61 -8.03
C ILE A 95 -18.20 -59.34 -6.81
N GLU A 96 -17.49 -60.36 -6.31
CA GLU A 96 -16.55 -60.21 -5.19
C GLU A 96 -15.42 -59.21 -5.50
N LEU A 97 -14.98 -59.16 -6.75
CA LEU A 97 -13.97 -58.20 -7.22
C LEU A 97 -14.54 -56.80 -7.46
N GLY A 98 -15.86 -56.65 -7.51
CA GLY A 98 -16.56 -55.37 -7.65
C GLY A 98 -17.04 -55.05 -9.07
N ALA A 99 -17.22 -56.05 -9.93
CA ALA A 99 -17.80 -55.83 -11.26
C ALA A 99 -19.21 -55.23 -11.12
N LYS A 100 -19.51 -54.23 -11.96
CA LYS A 100 -20.78 -53.50 -11.94
C LYS A 100 -21.86 -54.14 -12.81
N GLY A 101 -21.49 -55.08 -13.67
CA GLY A 101 -22.42 -55.82 -14.50
C GLY A 101 -21.79 -57.09 -15.06
N TYR A 102 -22.65 -58.06 -15.34
CA TYR A 102 -22.29 -59.34 -15.93
C TYR A 102 -23.29 -59.67 -17.03
N LEU A 103 -22.82 -59.80 -18.27
CA LEU A 103 -23.63 -59.96 -19.47
C LEU A 103 -23.28 -61.29 -20.17
N LEU A 104 -24.29 -61.99 -20.66
CA LEU A 104 -24.12 -63.28 -21.35
C LEU A 104 -24.06 -63.10 -22.87
N LYS A 105 -23.18 -63.84 -23.56
CA LYS A 105 -23.16 -63.97 -25.03
C LYS A 105 -24.23 -65.02 -25.44
N PRO A 106 -25.00 -64.82 -26.54
CA PRO A 106 -24.97 -63.68 -27.46
C PRO A 106 -25.54 -62.42 -26.81
N LEU A 107 -24.78 -61.33 -26.91
CA LEU A 107 -25.09 -60.08 -26.26
C LEU A 107 -26.22 -59.35 -26.97
N LYS A 108 -27.29 -59.00 -26.25
CA LYS A 108 -28.32 -58.10 -26.76
C LYS A 108 -27.87 -56.65 -26.63
N ARG A 109 -28.18 -55.86 -27.66
CA ARG A 109 -27.86 -54.44 -27.70
C ARG A 109 -28.45 -53.66 -26.52
N GLU A 110 -29.70 -53.93 -26.20
CA GLU A 110 -30.44 -53.27 -25.12
C GLU A 110 -29.83 -53.54 -23.74
N ASP A 111 -29.40 -54.77 -23.48
CA ASP A 111 -28.82 -55.19 -22.19
C ASP A 111 -27.46 -54.51 -21.94
N LEU A 112 -26.62 -54.41 -22.99
CA LEU A 112 -25.34 -53.71 -22.89
C LEU A 112 -25.54 -52.21 -22.69
N GLN A 113 -26.44 -51.60 -23.47
CA GLN A 113 -26.72 -50.17 -23.37
C GLN A 113 -27.22 -49.81 -21.96
N THR A 114 -28.20 -50.55 -21.45
CA THR A 114 -28.77 -50.32 -20.11
C THR A 114 -27.71 -50.44 -19.02
N SER A 115 -26.84 -51.47 -19.11
CA SER A 115 -25.77 -51.68 -18.14
C SER A 115 -24.72 -50.57 -18.18
N LEU A 116 -24.32 -50.14 -19.38
CA LEU A 116 -23.38 -49.03 -19.55
C LEU A 116 -23.93 -47.71 -19.03
N GLU A 117 -25.18 -47.38 -19.36
CA GLU A 117 -25.84 -46.16 -18.89
C GLU A 117 -25.92 -46.14 -17.36
N HIS A 118 -26.29 -47.26 -16.72
CA HIS A 118 -26.33 -47.37 -15.27
C HIS A 118 -24.95 -47.14 -14.63
N VAL A 119 -23.91 -47.81 -15.13
CA VAL A 119 -22.55 -47.65 -14.60
C VAL A 119 -22.02 -46.23 -14.83
N TRP A 120 -22.30 -45.65 -15.98
CA TRP A 120 -21.89 -44.28 -16.28
C TRP A 120 -22.59 -43.25 -15.38
N GLN A 121 -23.89 -43.40 -15.13
CA GLN A 121 -24.63 -42.56 -14.19
C GLN A 121 -24.05 -42.65 -12.77
N GLU A 122 -23.69 -43.85 -12.32
CA GLU A 122 -23.05 -44.05 -11.01
C GLU A 122 -21.69 -43.33 -10.92
N ILE A 123 -20.86 -43.42 -11.97
CA ILE A 123 -19.57 -42.72 -12.05
C ILE A 123 -19.79 -41.20 -12.03
N GLN A 124 -20.70 -40.68 -12.85
CA GLN A 124 -21.00 -39.24 -12.93
C GLN A 124 -21.53 -38.71 -11.59
N THR A 125 -22.41 -39.45 -10.93
CA THR A 125 -22.96 -39.07 -9.61
C THR A 125 -21.84 -38.98 -8.57
N ARG A 126 -20.93 -39.97 -8.55
CA ARG A 126 -19.79 -40.01 -7.63
C ARG A 126 -18.81 -38.85 -7.88
N GLN A 127 -18.52 -38.56 -9.14
CA GLN A 127 -17.67 -37.42 -9.53
C GLN A 127 -18.30 -36.08 -9.13
N THR A 128 -19.61 -35.92 -9.37
CA THR A 128 -20.37 -34.72 -9.01
C THR A 128 -20.42 -34.51 -7.50
N LEU A 129 -20.69 -35.57 -6.72
CA LEU A 129 -20.68 -35.52 -5.25
C LEU A 129 -19.32 -35.10 -4.71
N THR A 130 -18.24 -35.70 -5.23
CA THR A 130 -16.87 -35.37 -4.82
C THR A 130 -16.54 -33.91 -5.11
N HIS A 131 -16.90 -33.42 -6.29
CA HIS A 131 -16.70 -32.02 -6.68
C HIS A 131 -17.50 -31.06 -5.79
N ASN A 132 -18.78 -31.35 -5.56
CA ASN A 132 -19.65 -30.54 -4.70
C ASN A 132 -19.13 -30.49 -3.27
N MET A 133 -18.67 -31.62 -2.73
CA MET A 133 -18.12 -31.70 -1.38
C MET A 133 -16.83 -30.88 -1.22
N GLN A 134 -15.96 -30.88 -2.24
CA GLN A 134 -14.78 -30.02 -2.27
C GLN A 134 -15.16 -28.53 -2.32
N HIS A 135 -16.16 -28.16 -3.12
CA HIS A 135 -16.65 -26.79 -3.22
C HIS A 135 -17.28 -26.29 -1.91
N VAL A 136 -18.13 -27.11 -1.28
CA VAL A 136 -18.73 -26.80 0.04
C VAL A 136 -17.67 -26.69 1.11
N SER A 137 -16.68 -27.58 1.14
CA SER A 137 -15.57 -27.52 2.09
C SER A 137 -14.74 -26.23 1.94
N ARG A 138 -14.54 -25.77 0.69
CA ARG A 138 -13.85 -24.50 0.43
C ARG A 138 -14.65 -23.30 0.94
N LEU A 139 -15.95 -23.24 0.64
CA LEU A 139 -16.84 -22.16 1.11
C LEU A 139 -16.95 -22.12 2.64
N ALA A 140 -17.02 -23.29 3.29
CA ALA A 140 -17.01 -23.40 4.75
C ALA A 140 -15.72 -22.80 5.33
N ARG A 141 -14.54 -23.20 4.82
CA ARG A 141 -13.25 -22.64 5.26
C ARG A 141 -13.14 -21.13 5.05
N GLU A 142 -13.67 -20.60 3.96
CA GLU A 142 -13.67 -19.15 3.71
C GLU A 142 -14.58 -18.40 4.70
N THR A 143 -15.70 -19.03 5.09
CA THR A 143 -16.66 -18.49 6.06
C THR A 143 -16.08 -18.52 7.48
N ASP A 144 -15.58 -19.67 7.93
CA ASP A 144 -14.94 -19.84 9.25
C ASP A 144 -13.79 -18.83 9.46
N ARG A 145 -12.98 -18.60 8.41
CA ARG A 145 -11.87 -17.64 8.46
C ARG A 145 -12.34 -16.20 8.56
N LYS A 146 -13.45 -15.84 7.90
CA LYS A 146 -14.04 -14.50 8.01
C LYS A 146 -14.56 -14.25 9.42
N GLU A 147 -15.25 -15.23 10.01
CA GLU A 147 -15.78 -15.15 11.37
C GLU A 147 -14.66 -15.07 12.41
N LEU A 148 -13.62 -15.91 12.28
CA LEU A 148 -12.40 -15.83 13.11
C LEU A 148 -11.73 -14.46 13.01
N ARG A 149 -11.67 -13.87 11.81
CA ARG A 149 -11.13 -12.51 11.64
C ARG A 149 -11.97 -11.45 12.33
N MET A 150 -13.30 -11.52 12.20
CA MET A 150 -14.20 -10.61 12.89
C MET A 150 -14.07 -10.74 14.41
N PHE A 151 -13.94 -11.96 14.92
CA PHE A 151 -13.73 -12.23 16.34
C PHE A 151 -12.39 -11.68 16.85
N MET A 152 -11.28 -11.93 16.13
CA MET A 152 -9.96 -11.36 16.43
C MET A 152 -9.98 -9.83 16.56
N GLN A 153 -10.78 -9.16 15.73
CA GLN A 153 -10.92 -7.71 15.72
C GLN A 153 -11.93 -7.19 16.76
N GLY A 154 -12.55 -8.08 17.55
CA GLY A 154 -13.56 -7.73 18.54
C GLY A 154 -14.94 -7.37 17.96
N ALA A 155 -15.17 -7.60 16.66
CA ALA A 155 -16.42 -7.29 15.97
C ALA A 155 -17.49 -8.40 16.09
N LEU A 156 -17.10 -9.59 16.56
CA LEU A 156 -17.97 -10.73 16.84
C LEU A 156 -17.81 -11.10 18.32
N ASN A 157 -18.90 -11.37 19.03
CA ASN A 157 -18.85 -11.78 20.44
C ASN A 157 -20.06 -12.67 20.79
N ASP A 158 -20.14 -13.84 20.15
CA ASP A 158 -21.18 -14.84 20.37
C ASP A 158 -20.60 -16.06 21.10
N GLU A 159 -21.08 -16.34 22.31
CA GLU A 159 -20.58 -17.46 23.12
C GLU A 159 -20.86 -18.84 22.51
N ALA A 160 -21.98 -19.02 21.82
CA ALA A 160 -22.32 -20.29 21.19
C ALA A 160 -21.34 -20.58 20.04
N TRP A 161 -21.02 -19.54 19.26
CA TRP A 161 -20.03 -19.62 18.19
C TRP A 161 -18.62 -19.93 18.73
N ILE A 162 -18.20 -19.28 19.83
CA ILE A 162 -16.87 -19.52 20.44
C ILE A 162 -16.73 -21.00 20.83
N LEU A 163 -17.75 -21.57 21.47
CA LEU A 163 -17.76 -22.98 21.87
C LEU A 163 -17.66 -23.90 20.65
N GLN A 164 -18.43 -23.64 19.60
CA GLN A 164 -18.41 -24.41 18.37
C GLN A 164 -17.03 -24.43 17.70
N ILE A 165 -16.37 -23.27 17.57
CA ILE A 165 -15.03 -23.20 16.96
C ILE A 165 -13.98 -23.88 17.85
N GLN A 166 -14.12 -23.78 19.17
CA GLN A 166 -13.22 -24.44 20.10
C GLN A 166 -13.32 -25.98 20.00
N GLU A 167 -14.52 -26.52 19.75
CA GLU A 167 -14.75 -27.95 19.53
C GLU A 167 -14.19 -28.48 18.19
N GLN A 168 -14.03 -27.61 17.18
CA GLN A 168 -13.47 -28.03 15.89
C GLN A 168 -11.98 -28.37 15.96
N ASN A 169 -11.20 -27.64 16.79
CA ASN A 169 -9.76 -27.87 17.00
C ASN A 169 -9.38 -27.76 18.49
N PRO A 170 -9.88 -28.65 19.35
CA PRO A 170 -9.77 -28.50 20.80
C PRO A 170 -8.32 -28.54 21.27
N SER A 171 -7.49 -29.41 20.69
CA SER A 171 -6.07 -29.54 21.02
C SER A 171 -5.31 -28.22 20.82
N LEU A 172 -5.51 -27.55 19.67
CA LEU A 172 -4.86 -26.29 19.37
C LEU A 172 -5.29 -25.20 20.35
N TRP A 173 -6.60 -25.00 20.52
CA TRP A 173 -7.10 -23.90 21.36
C TRP A 173 -6.80 -24.08 22.84
N HIS A 174 -6.51 -25.29 23.32
CA HIS A 174 -6.01 -25.49 24.68
C HIS A 174 -4.62 -24.86 24.90
N HIS A 175 -3.77 -24.83 23.88
CA HIS A 175 -2.41 -24.32 24.00
C HIS A 175 -1.87 -23.85 22.63
N TYR A 176 -2.02 -22.56 22.33
CA TYR A 176 -1.60 -22.00 21.03
C TYR A 176 -0.73 -20.75 21.19
N ARG A 177 0.04 -20.43 20.15
CA ARG A 177 0.64 -19.11 19.93
C ARG A 177 -0.03 -18.48 18.71
N LEU A 178 -0.18 -17.16 18.70
CA LEU A 178 -0.38 -16.46 17.44
C LEU A 178 0.96 -16.20 16.80
N CYS A 179 1.04 -16.49 15.51
CA CYS A 179 2.20 -16.27 14.67
C CYS A 179 1.81 -15.32 13.53
N LEU A 180 2.49 -14.20 13.39
CA LEU A 180 2.39 -13.29 12.24
C LEU A 180 3.66 -13.41 11.41
N LEU A 181 3.48 -13.68 10.12
CA LEU A 181 4.55 -13.80 9.13
C LEU A 181 4.48 -12.64 8.12
N ARG A 182 5.62 -12.01 7.89
CA ARG A 182 5.81 -11.03 6.81
C ARG A 182 7.08 -11.36 6.04
N GLU A 183 6.94 -11.52 4.74
CA GLU A 183 8.08 -11.63 3.83
C GLU A 183 8.82 -10.28 3.71
N LYS A 184 10.15 -10.31 3.81
CA LYS A 184 11.02 -9.17 3.49
C LYS A 184 11.18 -9.11 1.97
N CYS A 185 10.12 -8.74 1.24
CA CYS A 185 10.18 -8.77 -0.23
C CYS A 185 11.35 -7.94 -0.78
N TRP A 186 12.17 -8.57 -1.63
CA TRP A 186 13.00 -7.88 -2.60
C TRP A 186 12.08 -7.28 -3.67
N ILE A 187 12.36 -6.04 -4.08
CA ILE A 187 11.50 -5.08 -4.78
C ILE A 187 10.82 -5.56 -6.11
N ASN A 188 10.99 -6.80 -6.59
CA ASN A 188 10.59 -7.18 -7.96
C ASN A 188 9.70 -8.43 -8.16
N GLN A 189 8.98 -8.98 -7.16
CA GLN A 189 7.93 -9.98 -7.44
C GLN A 189 6.68 -9.84 -6.54
N PRO A 190 5.47 -9.65 -7.09
CA PRO A 190 4.25 -9.50 -6.30
C PRO A 190 3.68 -10.85 -5.80
N GLY A 191 3.91 -11.15 -4.52
CA GLY A 191 2.88 -11.17 -3.46
C GLY A 191 1.78 -12.25 -3.38
N SER A 192 1.50 -13.07 -4.40
CA SER A 192 0.46 -14.13 -4.27
C SER A 192 1.01 -15.54 -4.05
N SER A 193 2.20 -15.83 -4.61
CA SER A 193 2.84 -17.14 -4.52
C SER A 193 3.45 -17.41 -3.14
N SER A 194 3.98 -16.41 -2.46
CA SER A 194 4.77 -16.60 -1.23
C SER A 194 3.93 -16.86 0.02
N VAL A 195 2.74 -16.26 0.12
CA VAL A 195 1.83 -16.49 1.26
C VAL A 195 1.37 -17.95 1.32
N HIS A 196 1.03 -18.53 0.17
CA HIS A 196 0.65 -19.94 0.08
C HIS A 196 1.85 -20.86 0.37
N SER A 197 3.06 -20.47 -0.02
CA SER A 197 4.28 -21.19 0.34
C SER A 197 4.58 -21.14 1.84
N MET A 198 4.45 -19.97 2.49
CA MET A 198 4.64 -19.84 3.93
C MET A 198 3.60 -20.65 4.73
N GLU A 199 2.33 -20.62 4.30
CA GLU A 199 1.27 -21.41 4.94
C GLU A 199 1.52 -22.91 4.77
N ALA A 200 1.99 -23.36 3.60
CA ALA A 200 2.35 -24.75 3.36
C ALA A 200 3.48 -25.21 4.29
N VAL A 201 4.55 -24.42 4.40
CA VAL A 201 5.67 -24.71 5.33
C VAL A 201 5.17 -24.78 6.77
N ALA A 202 4.26 -23.89 7.18
CA ALA A 202 3.66 -23.96 8.52
C ALA A 202 2.87 -25.26 8.72
N TYR A 203 2.07 -25.71 7.75
CA TYR A 203 1.38 -27.00 7.87
C TYR A 203 2.34 -28.19 7.92
N ASP A 204 3.51 -28.11 7.29
CA ASP A 204 4.52 -29.17 7.37
C ASP A 204 5.18 -29.24 8.76
N VAL A 205 5.37 -28.08 9.41
CA VAL A 205 5.97 -27.99 10.76
C VAL A 205 4.98 -28.40 11.85
N PHE A 206 3.76 -27.87 11.82
CA PHE A 206 2.78 -28.05 12.92
C PHE A 206 1.72 -29.12 12.62
N GLY A 207 1.64 -29.62 11.39
CA GLY A 207 0.56 -30.50 10.95
C GLY A 207 -0.78 -29.77 10.78
N ARG A 208 -1.76 -30.44 10.16
CA ARG A 208 -3.08 -29.87 9.88
C ARG A 208 -3.95 -29.60 11.12
N GLN A 209 -3.65 -30.24 12.25
CA GLN A 209 -4.37 -30.05 13.52
C GLN A 209 -3.67 -29.08 14.47
N GLY A 210 -2.37 -28.84 14.28
CA GLY A 210 -1.56 -27.91 15.08
C GLY A 210 -1.41 -26.52 14.47
N CYS A 211 -2.04 -26.24 13.33
CA CYS A 211 -1.98 -24.93 12.68
C CYS A 211 -3.32 -24.57 12.03
N VAL A 212 -3.78 -23.35 12.27
CA VAL A 212 -4.99 -22.78 11.66
C VAL A 212 -4.66 -21.40 11.11
N CYS A 213 -4.95 -21.17 9.82
CA CYS A 213 -4.74 -19.88 9.20
C CYS A 213 -5.92 -18.92 9.43
N LEU A 214 -5.64 -17.80 10.09
CA LEU A 214 -6.63 -16.80 10.49
C LEU A 214 -6.73 -15.62 9.52
N GLN A 215 -5.62 -15.24 8.88
CA GLN A 215 -5.58 -14.12 7.93
C GLN A 215 -4.48 -14.33 6.89
N HIS A 216 -4.73 -13.92 5.65
CA HIS A 216 -3.74 -13.93 4.55
C HIS A 216 -3.18 -12.55 4.20
N SER A 217 -3.93 -11.48 4.44
CA SER A 217 -3.61 -10.12 4.00
C SER A 217 -4.04 -9.10 5.05
N PRO A 218 -3.24 -8.06 5.33
CA PRO A 218 -1.97 -7.71 4.67
C PRO A 218 -0.78 -8.61 5.06
N TYR A 219 -0.90 -9.34 6.16
CA TYR A 219 0.10 -10.30 6.65
C TYR A 219 -0.54 -11.66 6.91
N LEU A 220 0.26 -12.72 6.83
CA LEU A 220 -0.17 -14.08 7.16
C LEU A 220 -0.21 -14.23 8.68
N ILE A 221 -1.37 -14.54 9.25
CA ILE A 221 -1.55 -14.79 10.68
C ILE A 221 -2.08 -16.20 10.89
N LEU A 222 -1.38 -16.96 11.74
CA LEU A 222 -1.65 -18.35 12.06
C LEU A 222 -1.82 -18.49 13.57
N ALA A 223 -2.76 -19.33 14.00
CA ALA A 223 -2.69 -19.94 15.33
C ALA A 223 -1.91 -21.25 15.19
N VAL A 224 -0.85 -21.42 15.98
CA VAL A 224 0.04 -22.58 15.92
C VAL A 224 0.17 -23.24 17.30
N ASP A 225 0.40 -24.55 17.33
CA ASP A 225 0.56 -25.32 18.55
C ASP A 225 1.76 -24.79 19.35
N ALA A 226 1.49 -24.40 20.60
CA ALA A 226 2.50 -23.82 21.48
C ALA A 226 3.48 -24.86 22.05
N ALA A 227 3.19 -26.17 21.92
CA ALA A 227 4.09 -27.23 22.35
C ALA A 227 5.33 -27.36 21.44
N ILE A 228 5.24 -26.89 20.20
CA ILE A 228 6.35 -26.88 19.25
C ILE A 228 7.28 -25.70 19.56
N ASP A 229 8.58 -25.91 19.37
CA ASP A 229 9.61 -24.88 19.58
C ASP A 229 9.35 -23.65 18.67
N PRO A 230 9.34 -22.41 19.20
CA PRO A 230 9.16 -21.21 18.39
C PRO A 230 10.18 -21.05 17.25
N ASP A 231 11.37 -21.65 17.36
CA ASP A 231 12.41 -21.59 16.32
C ASP A 231 12.18 -22.55 15.14
N ALA A 232 11.28 -23.53 15.29
CA ALA A 232 11.06 -24.57 14.28
C ALA A 232 10.52 -24.01 12.95
N LEU A 233 9.53 -23.11 13.02
CA LEU A 233 8.93 -22.49 11.83
C LEU A 233 9.92 -21.55 11.11
N PRO A 234 10.58 -20.58 11.79
CA PRO A 234 11.62 -19.77 11.19
C PRO A 234 12.74 -20.60 10.53
N ALA A 235 13.18 -21.69 11.17
CA ALA A 235 14.18 -22.58 10.60
C ALA A 235 13.69 -23.23 9.30
N ALA A 236 12.46 -23.76 9.29
CA ALA A 236 11.86 -24.35 8.10
C ALA A 236 11.65 -23.34 6.96
N LEU A 237 11.24 -22.10 7.28
CA LEU A 237 11.12 -21.03 6.27
C LEU A 237 12.49 -20.71 5.64
N LYS A 238 13.55 -20.66 6.45
CA LYS A 238 14.91 -20.43 5.97
C LYS A 238 15.42 -21.57 5.10
N GLU A 239 15.14 -22.83 5.46
CA GLU A 239 15.46 -24.00 4.63
C GLU A 239 14.69 -23.97 3.30
N GLY A 240 13.45 -23.50 3.32
CA GLY A 240 12.63 -23.22 2.13
C GLY A 240 13.05 -22.00 1.32
N MET A 241 14.15 -21.32 1.69
CA MET A 241 14.65 -20.09 1.05
C MET A 241 13.64 -18.93 1.09
N ILE A 242 12.80 -18.88 2.12
CA ILE A 242 11.81 -17.82 2.35
C ILE A 242 12.35 -16.84 3.39
N ASP A 243 12.62 -15.60 2.96
CA ASP A 243 13.14 -14.53 3.83
C ASP A 243 11.97 -13.82 4.54
N ALA A 244 11.53 -14.36 5.68
CA ALA A 244 10.37 -13.87 6.40
C ALA A 244 10.67 -13.51 7.87
N ILE A 245 10.11 -12.39 8.32
CA ILE A 245 10.02 -12.04 9.74
C ILE A 245 8.90 -12.87 10.35
N THR A 246 9.21 -13.54 11.45
CA THR A 246 8.30 -14.34 12.25
C THR A 246 8.10 -13.69 13.60
N VAL A 247 6.85 -13.38 13.93
CA VAL A 247 6.48 -12.75 15.19
C VAL A 247 5.52 -13.67 15.92
N MET A 248 5.81 -14.04 17.16
CA MET A 248 4.95 -14.93 17.93
C MET A 248 4.58 -14.34 19.29
N THR A 249 3.38 -14.64 19.76
CA THR A 249 2.97 -14.37 21.16
C THR A 249 3.51 -15.42 22.12
N ASP A 250 3.39 -15.16 23.42
CA ASP A 250 3.49 -16.22 24.43
C ASP A 250 2.36 -17.24 24.25
N PRO A 251 2.51 -18.47 24.79
CA PRO A 251 1.44 -19.44 24.80
C PRO A 251 0.16 -18.93 25.46
N GLN A 252 -0.97 -19.18 24.81
CA GLN A 252 -2.31 -18.75 25.20
C GLN A 252 -3.22 -19.96 25.37
N GLN A 253 -4.27 -19.78 26.18
CA GLN A 253 -5.25 -20.84 26.47
C GLN A 253 -6.67 -20.35 26.21
N GLY A 254 -7.40 -21.10 25.41
CA GLY A 254 -8.80 -20.85 25.08
C GLY A 254 -8.99 -19.77 24.02
N LEU A 255 -10.00 -19.95 23.18
CA LEU A 255 -10.25 -19.05 22.04
C LEU A 255 -10.59 -17.62 22.49
N LYS A 256 -11.15 -17.42 23.69
CA LYS A 256 -11.49 -16.09 24.23
C LYS A 256 -10.29 -15.13 24.35
N THR A 257 -9.06 -15.65 24.43
CA THR A 257 -7.82 -14.84 24.49
C THR A 257 -7.38 -14.31 23.13
N LEU A 258 -7.99 -14.77 22.05
CA LEU A 258 -7.55 -14.52 20.68
C LEU A 258 -7.54 -13.01 20.31
N PRO A 259 -8.51 -12.16 20.70
CA PRO A 259 -8.44 -10.73 20.39
C PRO A 259 -7.28 -10.00 21.10
N GLY A 260 -6.99 -10.38 22.35
CA GLY A 260 -5.85 -9.85 23.09
C GLY A 260 -4.53 -10.29 22.46
N SER A 261 -4.44 -11.55 22.07
CA SER A 261 -3.28 -12.12 21.37
C SER A 261 -3.07 -11.44 20.02
N TYR A 262 -4.15 -11.14 19.29
CA TYR A 262 -4.10 -10.42 18.02
C TYR A 262 -3.54 -9.01 18.19
N THR A 263 -3.95 -8.31 19.24
CA THR A 263 -3.39 -7.00 19.59
C THR A 263 -1.90 -7.11 19.91
N GLN A 264 -1.50 -8.10 20.71
CA GLN A 264 -0.11 -8.34 21.11
C GLN A 264 0.79 -8.67 19.91
N VAL A 265 0.36 -9.56 19.00
CA VAL A 265 1.19 -9.96 17.84
C VAL A 265 1.40 -8.79 16.88
N HIS A 266 0.39 -7.92 16.73
CA HIS A 266 0.52 -6.69 15.95
C HIS A 266 1.48 -5.68 16.59
N GLU A 267 1.44 -5.53 17.92
CA GLU A 267 2.38 -4.68 18.64
C GLU A 267 3.82 -5.18 18.46
N LEU A 268 4.07 -6.47 18.67
CA LEU A 268 5.38 -7.10 18.42
C LEU A 268 5.82 -6.96 16.96
N PHE A 269 4.89 -7.08 16.02
CA PHE A 269 5.19 -6.87 14.62
C PHE A 269 5.58 -5.42 14.32
N HIS A 270 4.94 -4.43 14.93
CA HIS A 270 5.37 -3.05 14.82
C HIS A 270 6.76 -2.82 15.43
N HIS A 271 7.10 -3.50 16.53
CA HIS A 271 8.45 -3.47 17.10
C HIS A 271 9.52 -4.02 16.14
N SER A 272 9.16 -4.94 15.25
CA SER A 272 10.10 -5.49 14.24
C SER A 272 10.79 -4.42 13.38
N TYR A 273 10.13 -3.27 13.20
CA TYR A 273 10.66 -2.14 12.44
C TYR A 273 11.95 -1.58 13.06
N LEU A 274 12.10 -1.68 14.38
CA LEU A 274 13.29 -1.22 15.10
C LEU A 274 14.45 -2.23 15.01
N PHE A 275 14.15 -3.49 14.70
CA PHE A 275 15.12 -4.59 14.69
C PHE A 275 15.14 -5.30 13.33
N PRO A 276 15.56 -4.63 12.24
CA PRO A 276 15.52 -5.18 10.89
C PRO A 276 16.41 -6.43 10.72
N ASP A 277 17.40 -6.61 11.60
CA ASP A 277 18.32 -7.75 11.58
C ASP A 277 17.75 -8.98 12.30
N GLN A 278 16.66 -8.82 13.07
CA GLN A 278 16.00 -9.91 13.78
C GLN A 278 14.91 -10.53 12.90
N TYR A 279 14.93 -11.86 12.84
CA TYR A 279 13.97 -12.65 12.07
C TYR A 279 12.87 -13.25 12.93
N ILE A 280 13.10 -13.34 14.24
CA ILE A 280 12.19 -13.93 15.20
C ILE A 280 11.99 -12.90 16.30
N ILE A 281 10.73 -12.56 16.59
CA ILE A 281 10.37 -11.60 17.62
C ILE A 281 9.34 -12.26 18.53
N LEU A 282 9.73 -12.36 19.80
CA LEU A 282 8.95 -12.92 20.89
C LEU A 282 8.68 -11.83 21.93
N PRO A 283 7.71 -12.01 22.85
CA PRO A 283 7.40 -11.01 23.88
C PRO A 283 8.60 -10.63 24.75
N ALA A 284 9.49 -11.59 25.05
CA ALA A 284 10.74 -11.34 25.77
C ALA A 284 11.64 -10.27 25.12
N ALA A 285 11.51 -10.04 23.80
CA ALA A 285 12.26 -9.01 23.09
C ALA A 285 11.85 -7.58 23.49
N ILE A 286 10.65 -7.39 24.05
CA ILE A 286 10.14 -6.07 24.44
C ILE A 286 10.05 -5.86 25.96
N GLU A 287 10.19 -6.93 26.75
CA GLU A 287 10.06 -6.89 28.22
C GLU A 287 11.08 -5.96 28.92
N HIS A 288 12.29 -5.89 28.38
CA HIS A 288 13.39 -5.11 28.96
C HIS A 288 13.41 -3.64 28.48
N MET A 289 12.48 -3.25 27.61
CA MET A 289 12.45 -1.90 27.03
C MET A 289 11.82 -0.89 28.00
N GLU A 290 12.27 0.36 27.92
CA GLU A 290 11.70 1.44 28.72
C GLU A 290 10.27 1.78 28.26
N GLN A 291 9.32 1.68 29.19
CA GLN A 291 7.88 1.95 28.98
C GLN A 291 7.47 3.39 29.33
N GLN A 292 8.37 4.14 29.96
CA GLN A 292 8.20 5.55 30.27
C GLN A 292 9.32 6.33 29.59
N TRP A 293 8.96 7.42 28.93
CA TRP A 293 9.90 8.24 28.19
C TRP A 293 9.42 9.69 28.16
N GLN A 294 10.36 10.58 27.86
CA GLN A 294 10.07 11.95 27.46
C GLN A 294 10.59 12.13 26.03
N LEU A 295 9.81 12.82 25.21
CA LEU A 295 10.24 13.14 23.85
C LEU A 295 11.35 14.20 23.89
N PRO A 296 12.35 14.12 23.00
CA PRO A 296 13.46 15.05 22.89
C PRO A 296 13.00 16.37 22.24
N TYR A 297 12.12 17.11 22.93
CA TYR A 297 11.55 18.35 22.40
C TYR A 297 12.62 19.44 22.22
N GLU A 298 13.63 19.50 23.08
CA GLU A 298 14.72 20.48 22.95
C GLU A 298 15.48 20.26 21.63
N GLU A 299 15.85 19.02 21.34
CA GLU A 299 16.54 18.64 20.11
C GLU A 299 15.66 18.82 18.87
N LEU A 300 14.37 18.52 18.98
CA LEU A 300 13.40 18.83 17.92
C LEU A 300 13.33 20.35 17.69
N TYR A 301 13.26 21.17 18.73
CA TYR A 301 13.26 22.62 18.58
C TYR A 301 14.54 23.13 17.93
N GLU A 302 15.71 22.60 18.32
CA GLU A 302 16.99 22.94 17.68
C GLU A 302 17.01 22.56 16.19
N LEU A 303 16.51 21.37 15.84
CA LEU A 303 16.34 20.94 14.45
C LEU A 303 15.46 21.93 13.68
N PHE A 304 14.29 22.29 14.20
CA PHE A 304 13.38 23.21 13.52
C PHE A 304 13.89 24.67 13.50
N GLN A 305 14.72 25.10 14.46
CA GLN A 305 15.39 26.40 14.39
C GLN A 305 16.37 26.51 13.21
N SER A 306 16.92 25.38 12.76
CA SER A 306 17.76 25.35 11.55
C SER A 306 16.96 25.50 10.24
N VAL A 307 15.62 25.43 10.29
CA VAL A 307 14.75 25.58 9.12
C VAL A 307 14.72 27.04 8.62
N GLY A 308 14.88 27.18 7.31
CA GLY A 308 15.14 28.43 6.60
C GLY A 308 16.55 28.97 6.76
N THR A 309 17.53 28.11 7.05
CA THR A 309 18.96 28.44 6.95
C THR A 309 19.56 27.79 5.69
N ASP A 310 20.72 28.28 5.26
CA ASP A 310 21.45 27.74 4.10
C ASP A 310 22.23 26.44 4.43
N ASP A 311 22.14 25.97 5.68
CA ASP A 311 22.88 24.79 6.16
C ASP A 311 21.97 23.56 6.22
N SER A 312 21.71 22.97 5.06
CA SER A 312 20.97 21.70 4.95
C SER A 312 21.68 20.53 5.63
N GLY A 313 22.99 20.63 5.88
CA GLY A 313 23.78 19.64 6.61
C GLY A 313 23.35 19.52 8.07
N LYS A 314 23.04 20.63 8.74
CA LYS A 314 22.52 20.63 10.11
C LYS A 314 21.19 19.91 10.25
N ILE A 315 20.30 20.04 9.26
CA ILE A 315 19.01 19.33 9.25
C ILE A 315 19.24 17.82 9.21
N ALA A 316 20.09 17.36 8.29
CA ALA A 316 20.42 15.95 8.17
C ALA A 316 21.08 15.40 9.46
N GLN A 317 21.97 16.17 10.08
CA GLN A 317 22.60 15.80 11.35
C GLN A 317 21.59 15.72 12.50
N GLY A 318 20.70 16.70 12.62
CA GLY A 318 19.66 16.71 13.65
C GLY A 318 18.69 15.53 13.52
N VAL A 319 18.22 15.24 12.30
CA VAL A 319 17.41 14.04 12.03
C VAL A 319 18.17 12.76 12.40
N SER A 320 19.44 12.64 11.99
CA SER A 320 20.25 11.46 12.30
C SER A 320 20.50 11.28 13.80
N ALA A 321 20.59 12.36 14.57
CA ALA A 321 20.78 12.32 16.02
C ALA A 321 19.50 11.88 16.74
N ILE A 322 18.37 12.49 16.38
CA ILE A 322 17.06 12.23 16.99
C ILE A 322 16.57 10.81 16.67
N PHE A 323 16.73 10.36 15.43
CA PHE A 323 16.29 9.04 14.96
C PHE A 323 17.39 7.98 14.95
N HIS A 324 18.42 8.14 15.79
CA HIS A 324 19.53 7.21 15.85
C HIS A 324 19.09 5.82 16.35
N LYS A 325 19.58 4.74 15.72
CA LYS A 325 19.23 3.34 16.04
C LYS A 325 19.30 3.03 17.54
N ASN A 326 20.37 3.43 18.21
CA ASN A 326 20.57 3.17 19.64
C ASN A 326 19.55 3.88 20.55
N VAL A 327 19.00 5.02 20.12
CA VAL A 327 17.96 5.74 20.87
C VAL A 327 16.63 5.02 20.64
N LEU A 328 16.28 4.75 19.38
CA LEU A 328 15.00 4.14 19.05
C LEU A 328 14.85 2.73 19.63
N GLN A 329 15.93 1.92 19.64
CA GLN A 329 15.92 0.55 20.17
C GLN A 329 15.88 0.47 21.70
N ARG A 330 16.05 1.58 22.42
CA ARG A 330 15.99 1.61 23.89
C ARG A 330 14.53 1.60 24.40
N TYR A 331 13.63 2.19 23.63
CA TYR A 331 12.25 2.43 24.03
C TYR A 331 11.27 1.56 23.27
N HIS A 332 10.12 1.33 23.88
CA HIS A 332 9.02 0.65 23.21
C HIS A 332 8.62 1.37 21.90
N ILE A 333 8.18 0.66 20.83
CA ILE A 333 7.82 1.24 19.51
C ILE A 333 6.91 2.48 19.57
N ARG A 334 6.06 2.56 20.60
CA ARG A 334 5.20 3.71 20.89
C ARG A 334 5.98 5.02 21.07
N TYR A 335 7.19 5.00 21.62
CA TYR A 335 8.09 6.15 21.65
C TYR A 335 8.37 6.65 20.24
N THR A 336 8.80 5.76 19.34
CA THR A 336 9.11 6.10 17.95
C THR A 336 7.88 6.62 17.23
N GLN A 337 6.70 6.02 17.43
CA GLN A 337 5.45 6.53 16.87
C GLN A 337 5.13 7.95 17.34
N GLN A 338 5.28 8.22 18.64
CA GLN A 338 5.05 9.55 19.21
C GLN A 338 6.08 10.58 18.73
N LEU A 339 7.35 10.19 18.61
CA LEU A 339 8.43 11.02 18.08
C LEU A 339 8.18 11.40 16.62
N CYS A 340 7.83 10.43 15.78
CA CYS A 340 7.43 10.66 14.40
C CYS A 340 6.22 11.60 14.31
N GLY A 341 5.17 11.34 15.09
CA GLY A 341 3.98 12.18 15.15
C GLY A 341 4.27 13.62 15.59
N ALA A 342 5.08 13.81 16.62
CA ALA A 342 5.50 15.14 17.07
C ALA A 342 6.31 15.87 16.00
N THR A 343 7.21 15.17 15.30
CA THR A 343 8.01 15.74 14.21
C THR A 343 7.10 16.20 13.07
N VAL A 344 6.18 15.35 12.61
CA VAL A 344 5.22 15.70 11.55
C VAL A 344 4.32 16.86 11.97
N GLN A 345 3.84 16.89 13.22
CA GLN A 345 3.05 18.00 13.74
C GLN A 345 3.82 19.34 13.67
N MET A 346 5.11 19.34 14.06
CA MET A 346 5.94 20.54 13.94
C MET A 346 6.13 20.96 12.47
N MET A 347 6.25 20.00 11.54
CA MET A 347 6.30 20.32 10.10
C MET A 347 4.99 20.96 9.62
N GLU A 348 3.83 20.45 10.03
CA GLU A 348 2.52 21.01 9.70
C GLU A 348 2.35 22.45 10.25
N GLU A 349 2.89 22.73 11.44
CA GLU A 349 2.91 24.07 12.04
C GLU A 349 3.75 25.05 11.21
N TYR A 350 4.94 24.64 10.76
CA TYR A 350 5.79 25.45 9.88
C TYR A 350 5.16 25.64 8.49
N GLU A 351 4.60 24.59 7.90
CA GLU A 351 3.89 24.66 6.62
C GLU A 351 2.74 25.68 6.69
N ARG A 352 1.96 25.69 7.77
CA ARG A 352 0.84 26.62 7.95
C ARG A 352 1.27 28.09 7.84
N VAL A 353 2.47 28.43 8.29
CA VAL A 353 3.02 29.80 8.23
C VAL A 353 3.34 30.20 6.79
N ILE A 354 3.91 29.27 6.01
CA ILE A 354 4.38 29.56 4.65
C ILE A 354 3.38 29.18 3.55
N ARG A 355 2.30 28.47 3.88
CA ARG A 355 1.26 28.01 2.94
C ARG A 355 0.78 29.09 1.95
N PRO A 356 0.57 30.37 2.33
CA PRO A 356 0.19 31.41 1.38
C PRO A 356 1.23 31.69 0.27
N TYR A 357 2.47 31.24 0.46
CA TYR A 357 3.62 31.54 -0.39
C TYR A 357 4.12 30.32 -1.20
N MET A 358 3.59 29.11 -0.94
CA MET A 358 4.06 27.87 -1.57
C MET A 358 3.54 27.63 -3.01
N GLY A 359 2.56 28.42 -3.48
CA GLY A 359 1.99 28.24 -4.82
C GLY A 359 1.22 26.91 -4.97
N GLU A 360 1.40 26.20 -6.08
CA GLU A 360 0.79 24.87 -6.34
C GLU A 360 1.62 23.70 -5.80
N GLU A 361 2.87 23.92 -5.36
CA GLU A 361 3.71 22.86 -4.80
C GLU A 361 3.40 22.63 -3.32
N ALA A 362 3.01 21.40 -2.96
CA ALA A 362 2.73 21.03 -1.58
C ALA A 362 3.79 20.08 -1.00
N LEU A 363 3.95 20.16 0.33
CA LEU A 363 4.59 19.10 1.10
C LEU A 363 3.63 17.91 1.19
N ASP A 364 4.16 16.70 1.07
CA ASP A 364 3.37 15.48 1.26
C ASP A 364 3.56 14.96 2.68
N LEU A 365 3.00 15.70 3.64
CA LEU A 365 3.06 15.33 5.07
C LEU A 365 2.07 14.21 5.43
N GLU A 366 1.01 14.03 4.63
CA GLU A 366 0.03 12.95 4.86
C GLU A 366 0.70 11.58 4.75
N SER A 367 1.60 11.42 3.76
CA SER A 367 2.39 10.19 3.60
C SER A 367 3.28 9.84 4.81
N LEU A 368 3.54 10.77 5.73
CA LEU A 368 4.40 10.57 6.91
C LEU A 368 3.62 10.26 8.18
N ARG A 369 2.28 10.28 8.15
CA ARG A 369 1.44 10.10 9.34
C ARG A 369 1.49 8.69 9.91
N ASN A 370 1.63 7.70 9.06
CA ASN A 370 1.74 6.31 9.49
C ASN A 370 3.11 5.74 9.12
N LEU A 371 3.95 5.53 10.14
CA LEU A 371 5.25 4.88 10.01
C LEU A 371 5.17 3.51 9.31
N PHE A 372 4.10 2.75 9.54
CA PHE A 372 3.99 1.37 9.05
C PHE A 372 3.52 1.25 7.59
N ASP A 373 3.31 2.37 6.91
CA ASP A 373 3.08 2.39 5.47
C ASP A 373 4.40 2.21 4.69
N TYR A 374 5.54 2.31 5.38
CA TYR A 374 6.87 2.16 4.80
C TYR A 374 7.41 0.73 5.00
N PRO A 375 8.32 0.25 4.13
CA PRO A 375 8.92 -1.07 4.29
C PRO A 375 9.65 -1.25 5.62
N GLY A 376 10.35 -0.22 6.10
CA GLY A 376 11.02 -0.17 7.40
C GLY A 376 11.38 1.24 7.87
N MET A 377 11.98 1.33 9.07
CA MET A 377 12.35 2.62 9.69
C MET A 377 13.26 3.49 8.82
N ARG A 378 14.21 2.86 8.12
CA ARG A 378 15.17 3.59 7.28
C ARG A 378 14.46 4.34 6.16
N ASP A 379 13.51 3.69 5.50
CA ASP A 379 12.74 4.27 4.40
C ASP A 379 11.87 5.43 4.89
N TYR A 380 11.23 5.25 6.07
CA TYR A 380 10.47 6.31 6.72
C TYR A 380 11.34 7.53 7.05
N ILE A 381 12.49 7.34 7.70
CA ILE A 381 13.39 8.44 8.08
C ILE A 381 13.89 9.18 6.83
N GLN A 382 14.18 8.46 5.74
CA GLN A 382 14.57 9.06 4.49
C GLN A 382 13.46 9.92 3.87
N ALA A 383 12.22 9.43 3.86
CA ALA A 383 11.06 10.20 3.39
C ALA A 383 10.81 11.44 4.26
N LEU A 384 10.91 11.30 5.58
CA LEU A 384 10.78 12.41 6.54
C LEU A 384 11.85 13.47 6.28
N GLN A 385 13.12 13.06 6.15
CA GLN A 385 14.23 13.97 5.87
C GLN A 385 14.03 14.70 4.54
N GLN A 386 13.53 14.02 3.50
CA GLN A 386 13.24 14.64 2.21
C GLN A 386 12.18 15.73 2.34
N GLN A 387 11.06 15.47 3.03
CA GLN A 387 10.02 16.50 3.23
C GLN A 387 10.54 17.66 4.10
N LEU A 388 11.40 17.39 5.09
CA LEU A 388 11.99 18.43 5.93
C LEU A 388 12.96 19.34 5.15
N LEU A 389 13.74 18.77 4.22
CA LEU A 389 14.58 19.55 3.31
C LEU A 389 13.76 20.41 2.35
N ARG A 390 12.64 19.90 1.84
CA ARG A 390 11.70 20.69 1.03
C ARG A 390 11.10 21.84 1.86
N LEU A 391 10.68 21.56 3.09
CA LEU A 391 10.19 22.59 4.02
C LEU A 391 11.25 23.67 4.25
N ASN A 392 12.52 23.29 4.45
CA ASN A 392 13.64 24.23 4.58
C ASN A 392 13.76 25.15 3.38
N GLN A 393 13.67 24.62 2.17
CA GLN A 393 13.74 25.41 0.94
C GLN A 393 12.60 26.43 0.87
N PHE A 394 11.35 26.01 1.06
CA PHE A 394 10.21 26.92 1.03
C PHE A 394 10.31 28.01 2.12
N TYR A 395 10.76 27.63 3.32
CA TYR A 395 10.90 28.57 4.43
C TYR A 395 12.07 29.55 4.20
N PHE A 396 13.14 29.12 3.55
CA PHE A 396 14.25 29.98 3.12
C PHE A 396 13.79 31.01 2.08
N GLU A 397 13.06 30.58 1.05
CA GLU A 397 12.49 31.46 0.02
C GLU A 397 11.50 32.47 0.63
N TYR A 398 10.64 32.02 1.55
CA TYR A 398 9.74 32.89 2.31
C TYR A 398 10.50 33.97 3.10
N LYS A 399 11.52 33.59 3.89
CA LYS A 399 12.35 34.53 4.66
C LYS A 399 13.01 35.57 3.76
N HIS A 400 13.54 35.15 2.61
CA HIS A 400 14.16 36.05 1.64
C HIS A 400 13.14 37.01 0.99
N SER A 401 11.98 36.52 0.58
CA SER A 401 10.91 37.36 -0.01
C SER A 401 10.35 38.38 0.98
N TYR A 402 10.14 37.96 2.24
CA TYR A 402 9.65 38.83 3.30
C TYR A 402 10.66 39.93 3.66
N ARG A 403 11.94 39.56 3.84
CA ARG A 403 13.02 40.51 4.11
C ARG A 403 13.16 41.54 2.99
N ASN A 404 13.14 41.08 1.73
CA ASN A 404 13.15 41.97 0.57
C ASN A 404 11.99 42.97 0.57
N SER A 405 10.81 42.56 1.02
CA SER A 405 9.63 43.44 1.12
C SER A 405 9.78 44.47 2.23
N GLN A 406 10.34 44.08 3.38
CA GLN A 406 10.63 45.00 4.48
C GLN A 406 11.72 46.01 4.09
N ASP A 407 12.82 45.55 3.47
CA ASP A 407 13.90 46.42 2.98
C ASP A 407 13.38 47.39 1.91
N LEU A 408 12.47 46.95 1.03
CA LEU A 408 11.83 47.83 0.07
C LEU A 408 10.94 48.89 0.73
N ASN A 409 10.11 48.50 1.71
CA ASN A 409 9.25 49.44 2.43
C ASN A 409 10.07 50.49 3.20
N GLU A 410 11.18 50.06 3.80
CA GLU A 410 12.13 50.96 4.46
C GLU A 410 12.77 51.92 3.46
N ALA A 411 13.20 51.42 2.30
CA ALA A 411 13.74 52.26 1.24
C ALA A 411 12.72 53.30 0.75
N ILE A 412 11.45 52.92 0.58
CA ILE A 412 10.37 53.85 0.22
C ILE A 412 10.20 54.92 1.31
N ARG A 413 10.14 54.52 2.58
CA ARG A 413 10.03 55.46 3.71
C ARG A 413 11.18 56.46 3.71
N PHE A 414 12.41 55.97 3.60
CA PHE A 414 13.61 56.80 3.56
C PHE A 414 13.60 57.78 2.38
N ILE A 415 13.10 57.37 1.20
CA ILE A 415 12.90 58.26 0.06
C ILE A 415 11.90 59.38 0.40
N HIS A 416 10.76 59.05 1.00
CA HIS A 416 9.73 60.04 1.36
C HIS A 416 10.15 60.98 2.49
N GLU A 417 11.09 60.58 3.34
CA GLU A 417 11.66 61.45 4.38
C GLU A 417 12.79 62.34 3.82
N SER A 418 13.58 61.81 2.87
CA SER A 418 14.81 62.46 2.38
C SER A 418 14.69 63.11 1.00
N TYR A 419 13.52 63.09 0.35
CA TYR A 419 13.33 63.58 -1.03
C TYR A 419 13.80 65.03 -1.26
N HIS A 420 13.79 65.87 -0.23
CA HIS A 420 14.11 67.30 -0.27
C HIS A 420 15.62 67.58 -0.31
N LYS A 421 16.48 66.57 -0.17
CA LYS A 421 17.94 66.67 -0.21
C LYS A 421 18.51 65.97 -1.47
N PRO A 422 19.79 66.17 -1.84
CA PRO A 422 20.45 65.32 -2.82
C PRO A 422 20.32 63.85 -2.40
N LEU A 423 19.66 63.04 -3.26
CA LEU A 423 19.37 61.64 -2.98
C LEU A 423 19.57 60.85 -4.26
N ASP A 424 20.45 59.84 -4.20
CA ASP A 424 20.71 58.92 -5.29
C ASP A 424 20.42 57.47 -4.88
N LEU A 425 20.45 56.56 -5.85
CA LEU A 425 20.14 55.15 -5.63
C LEU A 425 21.14 54.48 -4.68
N ALA A 426 22.41 54.92 -4.68
CA ALA A 426 23.46 54.34 -3.85
C ALA A 426 23.25 54.68 -2.36
N MET A 427 22.82 55.91 -2.06
CA MET A 427 22.45 56.33 -0.71
C MET A 427 21.30 55.49 -0.16
N VAL A 428 20.27 55.24 -0.98
CA VAL A 428 19.11 54.44 -0.55
C VAL A 428 19.48 52.96 -0.41
N SER A 429 20.26 52.39 -1.34
CA SER A 429 20.70 51.00 -1.24
C SER A 429 21.58 50.77 0.01
N ASN A 430 22.45 51.72 0.33
CA ASN A 430 23.29 51.67 1.53
C ASN A 430 22.46 51.78 2.82
N HIS A 431 21.42 52.64 2.83
CA HIS A 431 20.51 52.77 3.99
C HIS A 431 19.84 51.44 4.35
N VAL A 432 19.47 50.65 3.35
CA VAL A 432 18.87 49.31 3.54
C VAL A 432 19.90 48.18 3.48
N SER A 433 21.20 48.50 3.49
CA SER A 433 22.30 47.53 3.46
C SER A 433 22.25 46.53 2.30
N LEU A 434 21.78 46.97 1.12
CA LEU A 434 21.70 46.16 -0.09
C LEU A 434 22.72 46.60 -1.14
N ASN A 435 23.19 45.63 -1.94
CA ASN A 435 24.02 45.93 -3.12
C ASN A 435 23.22 46.75 -4.14
N TYR A 436 23.87 47.76 -4.74
CA TYR A 436 23.29 48.66 -5.75
C TYR A 436 22.55 47.93 -6.89
N ALA A 437 23.18 46.93 -7.52
CA ALA A 437 22.61 46.24 -8.67
C ALA A 437 21.39 45.40 -8.27
N TYR A 438 21.45 44.77 -7.10
CA TYR A 438 20.35 44.01 -6.53
C TYR A 438 19.17 44.91 -6.16
N PHE A 439 19.42 46.00 -5.45
CA PHE A 439 18.38 46.95 -5.04
C PHE A 439 17.70 47.59 -6.26
N SER A 440 18.45 47.96 -7.30
CA SER A 440 17.88 48.48 -8.55
C SER A 440 16.87 47.51 -9.18
N ASN A 441 17.21 46.23 -9.24
CA ASN A 441 16.33 45.20 -9.79
C ASN A 441 15.12 44.95 -8.89
N LEU A 442 15.33 44.85 -7.58
CA LEU A 442 14.27 44.67 -6.58
C LEU A 442 13.26 45.83 -6.62
N PHE A 443 13.75 47.06 -6.64
CA PHE A 443 12.93 48.27 -6.68
C PHE A 443 12.11 48.35 -7.97
N LYS A 444 12.74 48.12 -9.14
CA LYS A 444 12.04 48.17 -10.42
C LYS A 444 11.01 47.05 -10.56
N LYS A 445 11.32 45.83 -10.11
CA LYS A 445 10.42 44.68 -10.16
C LYS A 445 9.15 44.92 -9.33
N ASN A 446 9.29 45.50 -8.14
CA ASN A 446 8.18 45.67 -7.21
C ASN A 446 7.41 46.99 -7.40
N ILE A 447 8.05 48.08 -7.82
CA ILE A 447 7.43 49.40 -8.01
C ILE A 447 7.00 49.64 -9.46
N GLY A 448 7.49 48.85 -10.41
CA GLY A 448 7.20 48.97 -11.84
C GLY A 448 7.93 50.10 -12.57
N LYS A 449 8.65 50.95 -11.84
CA LYS A 449 9.43 52.08 -12.38
C LYS A 449 10.81 52.19 -11.73
N GLY A 450 11.73 52.85 -12.43
CA GLY A 450 13.08 53.08 -11.93
C GLY A 450 13.13 54.09 -10.78
N PHE A 451 14.18 54.04 -9.97
CA PHE A 451 14.33 54.93 -8.81
C PHE A 451 14.30 56.42 -9.16
N ALA A 452 15.03 56.86 -10.18
CA ALA A 452 15.08 58.27 -10.57
C ALA A 452 13.70 58.81 -11.00
N GLU A 453 12.91 57.94 -11.65
CA GLU A 453 11.53 58.24 -12.02
C GLU A 453 10.63 58.30 -10.78
N TYR A 454 10.73 57.33 -9.89
CA TYR A 454 9.98 57.32 -8.62
C TYR A 454 10.28 58.56 -7.75
N LEU A 455 11.55 58.91 -7.56
CA LEU A 455 11.96 60.09 -6.78
C LEU A 455 11.42 61.38 -7.40
N ARG A 456 11.47 61.51 -8.74
CA ARG A 456 10.89 62.64 -9.45
C ARG A 456 9.39 62.74 -9.16
N ASP A 457 8.63 61.65 -9.23
CA ASP A 457 7.20 61.66 -8.97
C ASP A 457 6.89 62.11 -7.54
N VAL A 458 7.62 61.57 -6.54
CA VAL A 458 7.50 62.00 -5.14
C VAL A 458 7.73 63.51 -5.00
N ARG A 459 8.80 64.04 -5.62
CA ARG A 459 9.11 65.47 -5.57
C ARG A 459 8.04 66.31 -6.26
N MET A 460 7.50 65.87 -7.39
CA MET A 460 6.44 66.58 -8.12
C MET A 460 5.13 66.61 -7.34
N ASP A 461 4.77 65.50 -6.68
CA ASP A 461 3.59 65.45 -5.83
C ASP A 461 3.69 66.39 -4.62
N LYS A 462 4.87 66.50 -4.00
CA LYS A 462 5.11 67.47 -2.92
C LYS A 462 5.12 68.91 -3.44
N ALA A 463 5.72 69.16 -4.59
CA ALA A 463 5.72 70.48 -5.23
C ALA A 463 4.31 70.94 -5.58
N ARG A 464 3.46 70.03 -6.06
CA ARG A 464 2.06 70.28 -6.38
C ARG A 464 1.29 70.81 -5.16
N ARG A 465 1.47 70.18 -3.99
CA ARG A 465 0.84 70.61 -2.73
C ARG A 465 1.36 71.97 -2.29
N LEU A 466 2.69 72.16 -2.26
CA LEU A 466 3.30 73.46 -1.90
C LEU A 466 2.85 74.60 -2.83
N LEU A 467 2.71 74.34 -4.13
CA LEU A 467 2.25 75.36 -5.08
C LEU A 467 0.78 75.74 -4.88
N ALA A 468 -0.06 74.81 -4.41
CA ALA A 468 -1.49 75.00 -4.17
C ALA A 468 -1.79 75.62 -2.80
N GLU A 469 -1.05 75.20 -1.76
CA GLU A 469 -1.36 75.48 -0.36
C GLU A 469 -0.53 76.64 0.23
N THR A 470 0.52 77.08 -0.45
CA THR A 470 1.45 78.08 0.08
C THR A 470 1.78 79.20 -0.92
N ASP A 471 2.24 80.33 -0.39
CA ASP A 471 2.68 81.48 -1.18
C ASP A 471 4.19 81.52 -1.46
N HIS A 472 4.94 80.47 -1.09
CA HIS A 472 6.37 80.35 -1.34
C HIS A 472 6.73 80.62 -2.80
N LYS A 473 7.80 81.35 -3.08
CA LYS A 473 8.21 81.60 -4.48
C LYS A 473 8.53 80.27 -5.16
N ILE A 474 8.32 80.17 -6.47
CA ILE A 474 8.53 78.90 -7.20
C ILE A 474 10.00 78.42 -7.08
N VAL A 475 10.95 79.35 -6.97
CA VAL A 475 12.36 79.04 -6.69
C VAL A 475 12.54 78.42 -5.29
N GLU A 476 11.80 78.91 -4.28
CA GLU A 476 11.80 78.35 -2.92
C GLU A 476 11.15 76.97 -2.91
N VAL A 477 10.01 76.79 -3.60
CA VAL A 477 9.36 75.48 -3.75
C VAL A 477 10.30 74.48 -4.42
N ALA A 478 11.02 74.88 -5.47
CA ALA A 478 12.01 74.05 -6.13
C ALA A 478 13.11 73.58 -5.15
N ALA A 479 13.62 74.48 -4.32
CA ALA A 479 14.61 74.14 -3.29
C ALA A 479 14.01 73.20 -2.21
N MET A 480 12.78 73.46 -1.75
CA MET A 480 12.09 72.65 -0.73
C MET A 480 11.80 71.22 -1.20
N VAL A 481 11.69 70.99 -2.51
CA VAL A 481 11.51 69.64 -3.07
C VAL A 481 12.80 69.02 -3.61
N GLY A 482 13.97 69.61 -3.31
CA GLY A 482 15.27 69.03 -3.60
C GLY A 482 15.83 69.28 -5.00
N TYR A 483 15.39 70.35 -5.67
CA TYR A 483 15.99 70.82 -6.92
C TYR A 483 16.87 72.04 -6.67
N GLU A 484 18.18 71.91 -6.94
CA GLU A 484 19.14 73.02 -6.83
C GLU A 484 18.96 74.08 -7.92
N ASN A 485 18.47 73.66 -9.10
CA ASN A 485 18.30 74.54 -10.25
C ASN A 485 16.82 74.67 -10.64
N TYR A 486 16.33 75.91 -10.59
CA TYR A 486 14.99 76.29 -11.04
C TYR A 486 14.65 75.81 -12.45
N LYS A 487 15.59 75.88 -13.42
CA LYS A 487 15.35 75.42 -14.80
C LYS A 487 15.09 73.91 -14.85
N SER A 488 15.81 73.13 -14.04
CA SER A 488 15.65 71.67 -13.96
C SER A 488 14.32 71.30 -13.31
N PHE A 489 13.92 72.02 -12.26
CA PHE A 489 12.61 71.86 -11.62
C PHE A 489 11.48 72.15 -12.61
N THR A 490 11.50 73.30 -13.28
CA THR A 490 10.44 73.71 -14.21
C THR A 490 10.30 72.73 -15.38
N ARG A 491 11.41 72.21 -15.91
CA ARG A 491 11.39 71.15 -16.93
C ARG A 491 10.76 69.86 -16.40
N ALA A 492 11.16 69.41 -15.21
CA ALA A 492 10.61 68.19 -14.60
C ALA A 492 9.12 68.33 -14.29
N PHE A 493 8.69 69.49 -13.79
CA PHE A 493 7.30 69.78 -13.46
C PHE A 493 6.42 69.83 -14.71
N ARG A 494 6.88 70.49 -15.78
CA ARG A 494 6.17 70.51 -17.07
C ARG A 494 6.05 69.11 -17.67
N LEU A 495 7.09 68.28 -17.53
CA LEU A 495 7.04 66.90 -18.01
C LEU A 495 6.04 66.05 -17.22
N ALA A 496 5.92 66.26 -15.91
CA ALA A 496 5.02 65.48 -15.05
C ALA A 496 3.56 65.97 -15.09
N MET A 497 3.34 67.29 -15.20
CA MET A 497 2.02 67.92 -15.03
C MET A 497 1.47 68.54 -16.34
N HIS A 498 2.23 68.46 -17.43
CA HIS A 498 1.93 69.05 -18.75
C HIS A 498 1.74 70.58 -18.79
N ILE A 499 1.90 71.28 -17.66
CA ILE A 499 1.78 72.74 -17.54
C ILE A 499 2.92 73.33 -16.70
N GLN A 500 3.11 74.66 -16.75
CA GLN A 500 4.16 75.32 -15.97
C GLN A 500 3.78 75.44 -14.48
N PRO A 501 4.75 75.46 -13.54
CA PRO A 501 4.46 75.65 -12.12
C PRO A 501 3.69 76.95 -11.81
N THR A 502 3.97 78.03 -12.56
CA THR A 502 3.26 79.32 -12.47
C THR A 502 1.79 79.18 -12.84
N GLU A 503 1.52 78.51 -13.97
CA GLU A 503 0.18 78.26 -14.49
C GLU A 503 -0.59 77.34 -13.53
N TYR A 504 0.07 76.29 -13.02
CA TYR A 504 -0.52 75.37 -12.03
C TYR A 504 -0.98 76.12 -10.78
N ARG A 505 -0.14 77.01 -10.21
CA ARG A 505 -0.53 77.82 -9.05
C ARG A 505 -1.71 78.74 -9.34
N GLN A 506 -1.70 79.44 -10.47
CA GLN A 506 -2.81 80.32 -10.86
C GLN A 506 -4.11 79.54 -11.00
N MET A 507 -4.07 78.37 -11.63
CA MET A 507 -5.21 77.48 -11.79
C MET A 507 -5.77 77.02 -10.43
N MET A 508 -4.90 76.62 -9.49
CA MET A 508 -5.34 76.18 -8.15
C MET A 508 -5.93 77.32 -7.31
N ARG A 509 -5.38 78.54 -7.41
CA ARG A 509 -5.93 79.74 -6.74
C ARG A 509 -7.32 80.11 -7.27
N GLN A 510 -7.49 80.12 -8.59
CA GLN A 510 -8.80 80.36 -9.21
C GLN A 510 -9.84 79.30 -8.83
N LYS A 511 -9.41 78.05 -8.63
CA LYS A 511 -10.27 76.95 -8.18
C LYS A 511 -10.70 77.11 -6.72
N GLY A 512 -9.77 77.49 -5.83
CA GLY A 512 -10.07 77.79 -4.43
C GLY A 512 -10.98 79.01 -4.26
N GLU A 513 -10.79 80.08 -5.03
CA GLU A 513 -11.65 81.27 -5.02
C GLU A 513 -13.08 80.96 -5.44
N ARG A 514 -13.27 80.07 -6.44
CA ARG A 514 -14.60 79.60 -6.88
C ARG A 514 -15.30 78.72 -5.85
N GLU A 515 -14.57 77.87 -5.11
CA GLU A 515 -15.13 77.01 -4.05
C GLU A 515 -15.54 77.82 -2.80
N VAL A 516 -14.76 78.85 -2.44
CA VAL A 516 -15.09 79.79 -1.35
C VAL A 516 -16.31 80.65 -1.71
N GLN A 517 -16.39 81.15 -2.95
CA GLN A 517 -17.60 81.87 -3.43
C GLN A 517 -18.86 80.99 -3.42
N TYR A 518 -18.76 79.70 -3.76
CA TYR A 518 -19.91 78.79 -3.73
C TYR A 518 -20.44 78.53 -2.31
N HIS A 519 -19.55 78.45 -1.31
CA HIS A 519 -19.94 78.28 0.10
C HIS A 519 -20.46 79.57 0.75
N SER A 520 -19.99 80.74 0.34
CA SER A 520 -20.50 82.02 0.87
C SER A 520 -21.86 82.44 0.29
N THR A 521 -22.34 81.79 -0.78
CA THR A 521 -23.63 82.12 -1.41
C THR A 521 -24.78 81.17 -0.99
N HIS A 522 -24.47 80.13 -0.22
CA HIS A 522 -25.43 79.09 0.23
C HIS A 522 -25.49 78.90 1.76
N LEU A 523 -25.05 79.89 2.54
CA LEU A 523 -25.21 79.95 3.99
C LEU A 523 -26.23 81.02 4.39
#